data_AF-A0A0L0FR94-F1
#
_entry.id   AF-A0A0L0FR94-F1
#
_cell.length_a   1.000
_cell.length_b   1.000
_cell.length_c   1.000
_cell.angle_alpha   90.00
_cell.angle_beta   90.00
_cell.angle_gamma   90.00
#
_symmetry.space_group_name_H-M   'P 1'
#
loop_
_entity.id
_entity.type
_entity.pdbx_description
1 polymer ?
#
loop_
_entity_poly.entity_id
_entity_poly.type
_entity_poly.pdbx_seq_one_letter_code
_entity_poly.pdbx_strand_id
1 'polypeptide(L)'
;MVSKLQQDESPAKTWRNAKPARPLLQLTQYIAANLQAYLLATLTYNVIYLMKGNDHTHDHRSEATILYLASLMRNIVGTATVYLWAKTKKSYNPPEKAELAWIEVFHILLKMLIVNSVVDTLEEYVVTHYVGFASVQSTTNKTGYDAAVLSVPAFAAKLFAWEILFDLGFYMAHRTVHAYPWLYRLAHKEHHSHRYVTVLTTHLQNPIDGTLNNLIPCVLACFLVPRFSPFEFQLVMAYKVLGELAGHTGAVTEQSSFPILVQVPRLLGIELRTIDHNHHHTHNIGNFGKRFSLWDKLLGTFVTPTNLAWPHIPTVLYTPSPPFFMQWFGKAPTEKKSRNSSKEGSHSFATSLTSRQCIDKKLLELESKTGIKTDAEKIYRSYGRRPSLRFQRTSRVIDAESEMSESESDFDES
;
A
#
# COMPACT_ATOMS: atom_id res chain seq x y z
N MET A 1 2.92 -46.78 24.68
CA MET A 1 3.34 -46.00 23.50
C MET A 1 2.33 -44.89 23.25
N VAL A 2 2.49 -43.76 23.94
CA VAL A 2 1.72 -42.53 23.66
C VAL A 2 2.72 -41.59 23.01
N SER A 3 2.54 -41.31 21.72
CA SER A 3 3.43 -40.47 20.95
C SER A 3 3.44 -39.07 21.54
N LYS A 4 4.63 -38.62 21.93
CA LYS A 4 4.94 -37.21 22.15
C LYS A 4 4.67 -36.49 20.83
N LEU A 5 3.51 -35.84 20.72
CA LEU A 5 3.34 -34.71 19.81
C LEU A 5 4.27 -33.62 20.33
N GLN A 6 5.50 -33.60 19.80
CA GLN A 6 6.35 -32.42 19.85
C GLN A 6 5.53 -31.28 19.26
N GLN A 7 5.08 -30.36 20.13
CA GLN A 7 4.82 -29.00 19.74
C GLN A 7 6.16 -28.46 19.23
N ASP A 8 6.33 -28.54 17.92
CA ASP A 8 7.43 -27.90 17.22
C ASP A 8 7.09 -26.40 17.23
N GLU A 9 7.40 -25.74 18.35
CA GLU A 9 7.47 -24.28 18.44
C GLU A 9 8.62 -23.81 17.54
N SER A 10 8.38 -23.78 16.23
CA SER A 10 9.20 -23.00 15.32
C SER A 10 9.07 -21.55 15.75
N PRO A 11 10.14 -20.88 16.25
CA PRO A 11 10.08 -19.46 16.50
C PRO A 11 9.99 -18.82 15.12
N ALA A 12 8.79 -18.39 14.75
CA ALA A 12 8.55 -17.65 13.51
C ALA A 12 9.59 -16.53 13.43
N LYS A 13 10.62 -16.71 12.60
CA LYS A 13 11.70 -15.74 12.42
C LYS A 13 11.04 -14.51 11.82
N THR A 14 10.77 -13.51 12.65
CA THR A 14 10.26 -12.22 12.20
C THR A 14 11.22 -11.70 11.14
N TRP A 15 10.76 -11.42 9.92
CA TRP A 15 11.57 -10.89 8.82
C TRP A 15 12.34 -9.61 9.20
N ARG A 16 11.84 -8.87 10.21
CA ARG A 16 12.52 -7.70 10.79
C ARG A 16 13.82 -8.03 11.53
N ASN A 17 14.03 -9.27 11.95
CA ASN A 17 15.27 -9.74 12.57
C ASN A 17 16.30 -10.26 11.54
N ALA A 18 16.00 -10.16 10.24
CA ALA A 18 17.01 -10.37 9.21
C ALA A 18 18.15 -9.35 9.40
N LYS A 19 19.40 -9.82 9.36
CA LYS A 19 20.56 -8.94 9.42
C LYS A 19 20.43 -7.89 8.33
N PRO A 20 20.70 -6.61 8.60
CA PRO A 20 20.67 -5.59 7.57
C PRO A 20 21.63 -5.98 6.44
N ALA A 21 21.26 -5.64 5.19
CA ALA A 21 22.13 -5.78 4.02
C ALA A 21 23.57 -5.40 4.32
N ARG A 22 24.54 -6.02 3.64
CA ARG A 22 25.94 -5.63 3.77
C ARG A 22 26.09 -4.12 3.52
N PRO A 23 26.97 -3.39 4.24
CA PRO A 23 27.10 -1.93 4.12
C PRO A 23 27.26 -1.43 2.68
N LEU A 24 28.05 -2.14 1.87
CA LEU A 24 28.24 -1.83 0.45
C LEU A 24 26.92 -1.90 -0.34
N LEU A 25 26.10 -2.93 -0.12
CA LEU A 25 24.80 -3.07 -0.80
C LEU A 25 23.85 -1.95 -0.39
N GLN A 26 23.85 -1.56 0.89
CA GLN A 26 23.05 -0.42 1.36
C GLN A 26 23.49 0.89 0.69
N LEU A 27 24.81 1.11 0.58
CA LEU A 27 25.36 2.29 -0.10
C LEU A 27 25.00 2.31 -1.59
N THR A 28 25.13 1.19 -2.29
CA THR A 28 24.75 1.09 -3.70
C THR A 28 23.25 1.35 -3.90
N GLN A 29 22.40 0.79 -3.03
CA GLN A 29 20.96 1.03 -3.08
C GLN A 29 20.61 2.49 -2.80
N TYR A 30 21.30 3.12 -1.84
CA TYR A 30 21.16 4.54 -1.54
C TYR A 30 21.53 5.40 -2.76
N ILE A 31 22.73 5.21 -3.33
CA ILE A 31 23.20 5.96 -4.49
C ILE A 31 22.23 5.79 -5.67
N ALA A 32 21.81 4.56 -5.95
CA ALA A 32 20.90 4.27 -7.05
C ALA A 32 19.54 4.97 -6.89
N ALA A 33 18.92 4.89 -5.70
CA ALA A 33 17.62 5.51 -5.44
C ALA A 33 17.68 7.04 -5.54
N ASN A 34 18.73 7.66 -4.98
CA ASN A 34 18.90 9.11 -5.03
C ASN A 34 19.25 9.59 -6.44
N LEU A 35 20.09 8.86 -7.18
CA LEU A 35 20.38 9.17 -8.58
C LEU A 35 19.13 9.07 -9.46
N GLN A 36 18.31 8.04 -9.26
CA GLN A 36 17.04 7.87 -9.98
C GLN A 36 16.09 9.03 -9.71
N ALA A 37 15.90 9.43 -8.45
CA ALA A 37 15.08 10.57 -8.08
C ALA A 37 15.61 11.88 -8.70
N TYR A 38 16.93 12.10 -8.66
CA TYR A 38 17.56 13.27 -9.25
C TYR A 38 17.38 13.35 -10.76
N LEU A 39 17.59 12.25 -11.48
CA LEU A 39 17.41 12.20 -12.93
C LEU A 39 15.94 12.43 -13.32
N LEU A 40 15.00 11.84 -12.60
CA LEU A 40 13.57 12.00 -12.84
C LEU A 40 13.11 13.45 -12.55
N ALA A 41 13.60 14.05 -11.47
CA ALA A 41 13.36 15.44 -11.13
C ALA A 41 13.96 16.39 -12.17
N THR A 42 15.18 16.11 -12.64
CA THR A 42 15.84 16.90 -13.70
C THR A 42 15.07 16.83 -15.00
N LEU A 43 14.58 15.66 -15.39
CA LEU A 43 13.78 15.50 -16.59
C LEU A 43 12.49 16.33 -16.52
N THR A 44 11.73 16.18 -15.43
CA THR A 44 10.46 16.90 -15.23
C THR A 44 10.65 18.40 -15.11
N TYR A 45 11.67 18.84 -14.37
CA TYR A 45 12.05 20.25 -14.27
C TYR A 45 12.38 20.86 -15.63
N ASN A 46 13.18 20.18 -16.45
CA ASN A 46 13.53 20.66 -17.78
C ASN A 46 12.32 20.72 -18.72
N VAL A 47 11.40 19.76 -18.66
CA VAL A 47 10.14 19.82 -19.43
C VAL A 47 9.37 21.09 -19.06
N ILE A 48 9.17 21.34 -17.76
CA ILE A 48 8.44 22.53 -17.30
C ILE A 48 9.16 23.81 -17.72
N TYR A 49 10.47 23.88 -17.50
CA TYR A 49 11.27 25.06 -17.79
C TYR A 49 11.32 25.38 -19.30
N LEU A 50 11.60 24.36 -20.13
CA LEU A 50 11.71 24.53 -21.58
C LEU A 50 10.36 24.87 -22.21
N MET A 51 9.27 24.28 -21.74
CA MET A 51 7.93 24.55 -22.29
C MET A 51 7.36 25.89 -21.82
N LYS A 52 7.72 26.36 -20.61
CA LYS A 52 7.42 27.74 -20.19
C LYS A 52 8.26 28.75 -20.99
N GLY A 53 9.46 28.40 -21.43
CA GLY A 53 10.33 29.30 -22.20
C GLY A 53 10.65 30.59 -21.42
N ASN A 54 10.97 31.66 -22.14
CA ASN A 54 11.25 32.98 -21.55
C ASN A 54 10.01 33.85 -21.34
N ASP A 55 8.83 33.35 -21.74
CA ASP A 55 7.60 34.12 -21.63
C ASP A 55 6.95 33.87 -20.26
N HIS A 56 6.89 34.91 -19.45
CA HIS A 56 6.28 34.85 -18.12
C HIS A 56 4.74 35.03 -18.17
N THR A 57 4.15 35.12 -19.36
CA THR A 57 2.71 35.39 -19.56
C THR A 57 1.91 34.19 -20.06
N HIS A 58 2.23 32.98 -19.58
CA HIS A 58 1.37 31.82 -19.85
C HIS A 58 0.00 31.99 -19.21
N ASP A 59 -1.04 31.68 -19.99
CA ASP A 59 -2.38 31.54 -19.43
C ASP A 59 -2.47 30.27 -18.56
N HIS A 60 -3.44 30.21 -17.66
CA HIS A 60 -3.60 29.06 -16.76
C HIS A 60 -3.78 27.72 -17.51
N ARG A 61 -4.27 27.74 -18.77
CA ARG A 61 -4.52 26.53 -19.58
C ARG A 61 -3.22 25.93 -20.11
N SER A 62 -2.33 26.76 -20.64
CA SER A 62 -1.01 26.35 -21.10
C SER A 62 -0.16 25.85 -19.94
N GLU A 63 -0.20 26.52 -18.79
CA GLU A 63 0.53 26.08 -17.59
C GLU A 63 0.05 24.71 -17.09
N ALA A 64 -1.27 24.51 -16.92
CA ALA A 64 -1.81 23.21 -16.52
C ALA A 64 -1.43 22.08 -17.51
N THR A 65 -1.38 22.38 -18.81
CA THR A 65 -0.96 21.42 -19.84
C THR A 65 0.51 21.04 -19.69
N ILE A 66 1.39 22.02 -19.42
CA ILE A 66 2.82 21.78 -19.20
C ILE A 66 3.03 20.90 -17.96
N LEU A 67 2.36 21.21 -16.86
CA LEU A 67 2.43 20.45 -15.61
C LEU A 67 1.90 19.02 -15.80
N TYR A 68 0.86 18.85 -16.61
CA TYR A 68 0.33 17.53 -16.97
C TYR A 68 1.33 16.70 -17.76
N LEU A 69 1.97 17.28 -18.78
CA LEU A 69 3.00 16.57 -19.56
C LEU A 69 4.20 16.19 -18.70
N ALA A 70 4.62 17.07 -17.78
CA ALA A 70 5.68 16.76 -16.83
C ALA A 70 5.28 15.63 -15.86
N SER A 71 4.06 15.65 -15.33
CA SER A 71 3.52 14.63 -14.44
C SER A 71 3.35 13.27 -15.13
N LEU A 72 2.87 13.28 -16.37
CA LEU A 72 2.74 12.07 -17.19
C LEU A 72 4.11 11.46 -17.51
N MET A 73 5.09 12.29 -17.91
CA MET A 73 6.48 11.87 -18.11
C MET A 73 7.05 11.23 -16.83
N ARG A 74 6.82 11.87 -15.68
CA ARG A 74 7.26 11.36 -14.36
C ARG A 74 6.71 9.97 -14.09
N ASN A 75 5.40 9.78 -14.30
CA ASN A 75 4.72 8.51 -14.08
C ASN A 75 5.20 7.41 -15.03
N ILE A 76 5.36 7.71 -16.32
CA ILE A 76 5.85 6.74 -17.32
C ILE A 76 7.28 6.30 -16.99
N VAL A 77 8.20 7.25 -16.83
CA VAL A 77 9.62 6.98 -16.60
C VAL A 77 9.84 6.33 -15.24
N GLY A 78 9.16 6.82 -14.19
CA GLY A 78 9.19 6.23 -12.86
C GLY A 78 8.71 4.78 -12.88
N THR A 79 7.58 4.51 -13.53
CA THR A 79 7.02 3.15 -13.65
C THR A 79 7.99 2.23 -14.38
N ALA A 80 8.50 2.65 -15.54
CA ALA A 80 9.43 1.84 -16.33
C ALA A 80 10.70 1.49 -15.53
N THR A 81 11.30 2.49 -14.88
CA THR A 81 12.55 2.31 -14.13
C THR A 81 12.37 1.43 -12.90
N VAL A 82 11.30 1.62 -12.11
CA VAL A 82 11.00 0.77 -10.94
C VAL A 82 10.60 -0.64 -11.37
N TYR A 83 9.86 -0.79 -12.47
CA TYR A 83 9.47 -2.09 -13.01
C TYR A 83 10.70 -2.90 -13.46
N LEU A 84 11.62 -2.28 -14.21
CA LEU A 84 12.87 -2.92 -14.62
C LEU A 84 13.74 -3.28 -13.42
N TRP A 85 13.84 -2.39 -12.44
CA TRP A 85 14.55 -2.66 -11.19
C TRP A 85 13.95 -3.84 -10.42
N ALA A 86 12.62 -3.89 -10.28
CA ALA A 86 11.91 -4.96 -9.58
C ALA A 86 12.19 -6.33 -10.22
N LYS A 87 12.21 -6.41 -11.56
CA LYS A 87 12.56 -7.64 -12.30
C LYS A 87 13.96 -8.18 -12.01
N THR A 88 14.89 -7.35 -11.55
CA THR A 88 16.25 -7.82 -11.16
C THR A 88 16.28 -8.54 -9.81
N LYS A 89 15.20 -8.48 -9.02
CA LYS A 89 15.18 -9.03 -7.65
C LYS A 89 14.81 -10.51 -7.65
N LYS A 90 15.61 -11.33 -6.95
CA LYS A 90 15.31 -12.77 -6.76
C LYS A 90 14.00 -13.02 -6.00
N SER A 91 13.59 -12.08 -5.13
CA SER A 91 12.33 -12.11 -4.39
C SER A 91 11.15 -11.55 -5.18
N TYR A 92 11.37 -11.14 -6.43
CA TYR A 92 10.31 -10.79 -7.36
C TYR A 92 9.64 -12.09 -7.81
N ASN A 93 8.65 -12.53 -7.03
CA ASN A 93 7.82 -13.66 -7.40
C ASN A 93 6.37 -13.22 -7.32
N PRO A 94 5.86 -12.41 -8.27
CA PRO A 94 4.40 -12.27 -8.39
C PRO A 94 3.86 -13.70 -8.49
N PRO A 95 2.82 -14.08 -7.73
CA PRO A 95 2.39 -15.47 -7.71
C PRO A 95 2.18 -15.93 -9.14
N GLU A 96 2.68 -17.11 -9.45
CA GLU A 96 3.00 -17.73 -10.76
C GLU A 96 1.80 -17.84 -11.76
N LYS A 97 0.74 -17.04 -11.56
CA LYS A 97 -0.50 -17.00 -12.35
C LYS A 97 -1.06 -15.59 -12.58
N ALA A 98 -0.36 -14.52 -12.24
CA ALA A 98 -0.85 -13.14 -12.40
C ALA A 98 -0.20 -12.42 -13.60
N GLU A 99 -0.16 -13.05 -14.78
CA GLU A 99 0.01 -12.28 -16.00
C GLU A 99 -1.27 -11.45 -16.18
N LEU A 100 -1.16 -10.14 -15.99
CA LEU A 100 -2.25 -9.19 -16.22
C LEU A 100 -2.71 -9.35 -17.67
N ALA A 101 -4.01 -9.52 -17.88
CA ALA A 101 -4.55 -9.56 -19.24
C ALA A 101 -4.28 -8.24 -19.96
N TRP A 102 -4.10 -8.24 -21.28
CA TRP A 102 -3.83 -7.00 -22.03
C TRP A 102 -4.88 -5.92 -21.82
N ILE A 103 -6.15 -6.30 -21.67
CA ILE A 103 -7.24 -5.36 -21.35
C ILE A 103 -7.05 -4.68 -19.99
N GLU A 104 -6.49 -5.41 -19.02
CA GLU A 104 -6.21 -4.90 -17.69
C GLU A 104 -5.00 -3.98 -17.70
N VAL A 105 -3.94 -4.36 -18.42
CA VAL A 105 -2.78 -3.48 -18.66
C VAL A 105 -3.22 -2.18 -19.33
N PHE A 106 -4.06 -2.25 -20.37
CA PHE A 106 -4.61 -1.07 -21.02
C PHE A 106 -5.41 -0.20 -20.03
N HIS A 107 -6.26 -0.80 -19.20
CA HIS A 107 -7.02 -0.08 -18.18
C HIS A 107 -6.10 0.63 -17.16
N ILE A 108 -5.05 -0.05 -16.71
CA ILE A 108 -4.04 0.51 -15.80
C ILE A 108 -3.34 1.72 -16.45
N LEU A 109 -2.92 1.60 -17.71
CA LEU A 109 -2.27 2.69 -18.44
C LEU A 109 -3.22 3.87 -18.66
N LEU A 110 -4.50 3.59 -18.90
CA LEU A 110 -5.53 4.63 -18.99
C LEU A 110 -5.69 5.34 -17.64
N LYS A 111 -5.70 4.63 -16.51
CA LYS A 111 -5.74 5.23 -15.17
C LYS A 111 -4.51 6.09 -14.87
N MET A 112 -3.32 5.62 -15.24
CA MET A 112 -2.10 6.40 -15.14
C MET A 112 -2.23 7.73 -15.89
N LEU A 113 -2.81 7.70 -17.11
CA LEU A 113 -3.03 8.87 -17.95
C LEU A 113 -4.06 9.83 -17.36
N ILE A 114 -5.26 9.35 -17.01
CA ILE A 114 -6.41 10.23 -16.71
C ILE A 114 -6.66 10.46 -15.22
N VAL A 115 -6.08 9.64 -14.35
CA VAL A 115 -6.26 9.75 -12.89
C VAL A 115 -4.95 10.16 -12.23
N ASN A 116 -3.91 9.31 -12.27
CA ASN A 116 -2.67 9.56 -11.53
C ASN A 116 -2.00 10.86 -12.01
N SER A 117 -1.82 11.00 -13.33
CA SER A 117 -1.19 12.21 -13.89
C SER A 117 -2.01 13.47 -13.63
N VAL A 118 -3.35 13.39 -13.63
CA VAL A 118 -4.23 14.53 -13.31
C VAL A 118 -4.11 14.92 -11.83
N VAL A 119 -4.12 13.95 -10.92
CA VAL A 119 -3.95 14.22 -9.48
C VAL A 119 -2.60 14.86 -9.20
N ASP A 120 -1.51 14.31 -9.77
CA ASP A 120 -0.17 14.89 -9.63
C ASP A 120 -0.09 16.31 -10.25
N THR A 121 -0.77 16.54 -11.37
CA THR A 121 -0.87 17.89 -11.98
C THR A 121 -1.57 18.88 -11.06
N LEU A 122 -2.68 18.47 -10.44
CA LEU A 122 -3.44 19.32 -9.51
C LEU A 122 -2.62 19.62 -8.26
N GLU A 123 -1.89 18.64 -7.72
CA GLU A 123 -0.94 18.87 -6.62
C GLU A 123 0.09 19.95 -6.98
N GLU A 124 0.75 19.79 -8.12
CA GLU A 124 1.81 20.68 -8.57
C GLU A 124 1.27 22.09 -8.89
N TYR A 125 0.10 22.17 -9.51
CA TYR A 125 -0.60 23.44 -9.77
C TYR A 125 -0.97 24.14 -8.46
N VAL A 126 -1.53 23.41 -7.49
CA VAL A 126 -1.92 23.99 -6.20
C VAL A 126 -0.70 24.48 -5.42
N VAL A 127 0.39 23.70 -5.39
CA VAL A 127 1.62 24.13 -4.73
C VAL A 127 2.20 25.37 -5.42
N THR A 128 2.22 25.40 -6.75
CA THR A 128 2.76 26.53 -7.52
C THR A 128 2.00 27.83 -7.25
N HIS A 129 0.67 27.80 -7.23
CA HIS A 129 -0.15 29.02 -7.14
C HIS A 129 -0.58 29.41 -5.72
N TYR A 130 -0.70 28.45 -4.79
CA TYR A 130 -1.28 28.72 -3.46
C TYR A 130 -0.28 28.54 -2.30
N VAL A 131 0.75 27.70 -2.45
CA VAL A 131 1.83 27.57 -1.45
C VAL A 131 2.98 28.52 -1.80
N GLY A 132 3.35 28.53 -3.09
CA GLY A 132 4.48 29.26 -3.64
C GLY A 132 5.83 28.60 -3.35
N PHE A 133 6.83 28.97 -4.15
CA PHE A 133 8.21 28.49 -3.98
C PHE A 133 9.07 29.47 -3.19
N ALA A 134 10.17 28.97 -2.62
CA ALA A 134 11.16 29.82 -2.00
C ALA A 134 11.71 30.79 -3.04
N SER A 135 11.74 32.08 -2.72
CA SER A 135 12.42 33.07 -3.55
C SER A 135 13.88 32.67 -3.71
N VAL A 136 14.38 32.63 -4.95
CA VAL A 136 15.82 32.54 -5.19
C VAL A 136 16.43 33.83 -4.67
N GLN A 137 16.89 33.84 -3.42
CA GLN A 137 17.71 34.95 -2.95
C GLN A 137 19.01 34.91 -3.74
N SER A 138 19.22 35.94 -4.57
CA SER A 138 20.53 36.25 -5.13
C SER A 138 21.44 36.58 -3.94
N THR A 139 22.12 35.58 -3.39
CA THR A 139 23.06 35.76 -2.29
C THR A 139 24.27 36.51 -2.81
N THR A 140 24.21 37.84 -2.78
CA THR A 140 25.32 38.72 -3.15
C THR A 140 26.45 38.72 -2.10
N ASN A 141 26.27 38.13 -0.92
CA ASN A 141 27.25 38.24 0.19
C ASN A 141 27.65 36.93 0.89
N LYS A 142 27.32 35.76 0.36
CA LYS A 142 27.90 34.47 0.83
C LYS A 142 28.71 33.89 -0.31
N THR A 143 29.91 33.38 -0.04
CA THR A 143 30.66 32.66 -1.07
C THR A 143 29.76 31.55 -1.61
N GLY A 144 29.71 31.33 -2.94
CA GLY A 144 28.83 30.33 -3.53
C GLY A 144 28.99 28.93 -2.92
N TYR A 145 30.14 28.67 -2.31
CA TYR A 145 30.47 27.47 -1.54
C TYR A 145 29.63 27.31 -0.26
N ASP A 146 29.45 28.36 0.55
CA ASP A 146 28.67 28.26 1.80
C ASP A 146 27.18 27.97 1.52
N ALA A 147 26.64 28.56 0.46
CA ALA A 147 25.29 28.31 -0.02
C ALA A 147 25.14 26.87 -0.54
N ALA A 148 26.12 26.36 -1.30
CA ALA A 148 26.11 25.00 -1.82
C ALA A 148 26.26 23.94 -0.71
N VAL A 149 27.18 24.14 0.26
CA VAL A 149 27.43 23.20 1.35
C VAL A 149 26.21 23.06 2.28
N LEU A 150 25.51 24.15 2.56
CA LEU A 150 24.30 24.11 3.38
C LEU A 150 23.06 23.61 2.61
N SER A 151 23.08 23.61 1.28
CA SER A 151 21.91 23.27 0.45
C SER A 151 21.47 21.81 0.62
N VAL A 152 22.40 20.85 0.66
CA VAL A 152 22.06 19.42 0.75
C VAL A 152 21.51 19.05 2.14
N PRO A 153 22.15 19.41 3.27
CA PRO A 153 21.57 19.15 4.59
C PRO A 153 20.25 19.89 4.82
N ALA A 154 20.11 21.13 4.34
CA ALA A 154 18.86 21.88 4.44
C ALA A 154 17.73 21.23 3.63
N PHE A 155 18.02 20.78 2.40
CA PHE A 155 17.06 20.03 1.61
C PHE A 155 16.66 18.71 2.29
N ALA A 156 17.63 17.95 2.79
CA ALA A 156 17.36 16.69 3.49
C ALA A 156 16.48 16.90 4.73
N ALA A 157 16.69 17.97 5.49
CA ALA A 157 15.85 18.33 6.64
C ALA A 157 14.42 18.73 6.21
N LYS A 158 14.28 19.57 5.17
CA LYS A 158 12.97 19.94 4.61
C LYS A 158 12.21 18.72 4.10
N LEU A 159 12.88 17.84 3.35
CA LEU A 159 12.28 16.62 2.84
C LEU A 159 11.88 15.67 3.97
N PHE A 160 12.73 15.48 4.99
CA PHE A 160 12.39 14.64 6.12
C PHE A 160 11.14 15.16 6.87
N ALA A 161 11.07 16.47 7.11
CA ALA A 161 9.89 17.10 7.71
C ALA A 161 8.65 16.91 6.82
N TRP A 162 8.81 17.09 5.51
CA TRP A 162 7.73 16.90 4.54
C TRP A 162 7.23 15.45 4.53
N GLU A 163 8.12 14.46 4.48
CA GLU A 163 7.77 13.04 4.48
C GLU A 163 7.02 12.63 5.76
N ILE A 164 7.42 13.16 6.93
CA ILE A 164 6.72 12.88 8.20
C ILE A 164 5.28 13.43 8.17
N LEU A 165 5.09 14.65 7.66
CA LEU A 165 3.78 15.30 7.58
C LEU A 165 2.90 14.72 6.47
N PHE A 166 3.50 14.42 5.31
CA PHE A 166 2.83 13.72 4.21
C PHE A 166 2.35 12.34 4.68
N ASP A 167 3.21 11.58 5.36
CA ASP A 167 2.88 10.25 5.88
C ASP A 167 1.81 10.31 6.98
N LEU A 168 1.76 11.39 7.77
CA LEU A 168 0.66 11.63 8.72
C LEU A 168 -0.67 11.82 7.99
N GLY A 169 -0.70 12.72 7.00
CA GLY A 169 -1.90 12.99 6.21
C GLY A 169 -2.37 11.73 5.48
N PHE A 170 -1.44 11.00 4.86
CA PHE A 170 -1.69 9.73 4.21
C PHE A 170 -2.26 8.72 5.22
N TYR A 171 -1.60 8.51 6.36
CA TYR A 171 -2.06 7.59 7.39
C TYR A 171 -3.50 7.88 7.83
N MET A 172 -3.82 9.16 8.09
CA MET A 172 -5.14 9.58 8.55
C MET A 172 -6.20 9.33 7.48
N ALA A 173 -5.93 9.72 6.23
CA ALA A 173 -6.83 9.49 5.10
C ALA A 173 -7.02 7.98 4.86
N HIS A 174 -5.94 7.22 4.83
CA HIS A 174 -5.92 5.80 4.51
C HIS A 174 -6.67 4.99 5.57
N ARG A 175 -6.38 5.24 6.85
CA ARG A 175 -7.14 4.63 7.94
C ARG A 175 -8.62 5.01 7.89
N THR A 176 -8.94 6.26 7.54
CA THR A 176 -10.33 6.74 7.43
C THR A 176 -11.08 6.03 6.32
N VAL A 177 -10.50 5.90 5.11
CA VAL A 177 -11.16 5.19 4.01
C VAL A 177 -11.41 3.72 4.35
N HIS A 178 -10.53 3.07 5.11
CA HIS A 178 -10.75 1.72 5.61
C HIS A 178 -11.77 1.60 6.75
N ALA A 179 -11.90 2.63 7.59
CA ALA A 179 -12.84 2.64 8.71
C ALA A 179 -14.30 2.74 8.26
N TYR A 180 -14.57 3.41 7.14
CA TYR A 180 -15.93 3.65 6.64
C TYR A 180 -16.23 2.80 5.39
N PRO A 181 -17.08 1.75 5.47
CA PRO A 181 -17.30 0.82 4.36
C PRO A 181 -17.83 1.47 3.08
N TRP A 182 -18.62 2.53 3.19
CA TRP A 182 -19.12 3.27 2.02
C TRP A 182 -17.99 4.03 1.32
N LEU A 183 -17.08 4.64 2.09
CA LEU A 183 -15.94 5.39 1.57
C LEU A 183 -14.90 4.45 0.97
N TYR A 184 -14.64 3.30 1.60
CA TYR A 184 -13.83 2.23 1.04
C TYR A 184 -14.36 1.81 -0.35
N ARG A 185 -15.66 1.51 -0.48
CA ARG A 185 -16.25 1.11 -1.77
C ARG A 185 -16.14 2.20 -2.83
N LEU A 186 -16.30 3.46 -2.43
CA LEU A 186 -16.28 4.61 -3.33
C LEU A 186 -14.87 4.97 -3.81
N ALA A 187 -13.89 4.98 -2.91
CA ALA A 187 -12.54 5.48 -3.18
C ALA A 187 -11.50 4.36 -3.29
N HIS A 188 -11.42 3.48 -2.29
CA HIS A 188 -10.19 2.70 -2.07
C HIS A 188 -10.28 1.21 -2.48
N LYS A 189 -11.48 0.70 -2.77
CA LYS A 189 -11.70 -0.70 -3.18
C LYS A 189 -10.99 -1.05 -4.49
N GLU A 190 -10.88 -0.10 -5.42
CA GLU A 190 -10.17 -0.30 -6.69
C GLU A 190 -8.67 -0.50 -6.47
N HIS A 191 -8.06 0.27 -5.56
CA HIS A 191 -6.67 0.11 -5.14
C HIS A 191 -6.39 -1.28 -4.55
N HIS A 192 -7.35 -1.81 -3.78
CA HIS A 192 -7.29 -3.16 -3.21
C HIS A 192 -7.83 -4.26 -4.13
N SER A 193 -8.09 -3.99 -5.41
CA SER A 193 -8.60 -5.01 -6.33
C SER A 193 -7.60 -6.15 -6.54
N HIS A 194 -6.29 -5.86 -6.40
CA HIS A 194 -5.22 -6.85 -6.43
C HIS A 194 -4.74 -7.16 -5.01
N ARG A 195 -4.91 -8.43 -4.63
CA ARG A 195 -4.34 -8.97 -3.39
C ARG A 195 -2.80 -8.95 -3.41
N TYR A 196 -2.21 -9.14 -4.58
CA TYR A 196 -0.77 -9.12 -4.79
C TYR A 196 -0.43 -7.94 -5.70
N VAL A 197 0.23 -6.95 -5.12
CA VAL A 197 0.61 -5.74 -5.83
C VAL A 197 1.79 -5.99 -6.78
N THR A 198 1.73 -5.31 -7.91
CA THR A 198 2.82 -5.16 -8.89
C THR A 198 3.01 -3.67 -9.20
N VAL A 199 4.16 -3.29 -9.75
CA VAL A 199 4.47 -1.89 -10.07
C VAL A 199 3.36 -1.24 -10.92
N LEU A 200 2.75 -2.01 -11.82
CA LEU A 200 1.64 -1.54 -12.65
C LEU A 200 0.36 -1.29 -11.84
N THR A 201 0.02 -2.16 -10.90
CA THR A 201 -1.20 -2.01 -10.08
C THR A 201 -1.18 -0.78 -9.18
N THR A 202 -0.02 -0.12 -8.99
CA THR A 202 0.07 1.20 -8.34
C THR A 202 -0.90 2.21 -8.95
N HIS A 203 -1.12 2.14 -10.27
CA HIS A 203 -1.97 3.07 -11.01
C HIS A 203 -3.46 2.73 -10.96
N LEU A 204 -3.86 1.63 -10.30
CA LEU A 204 -5.27 1.30 -10.09
C LEU A 204 -5.84 2.12 -8.94
N GLN A 205 -5.91 3.42 -9.15
CA GLN A 205 -6.40 4.37 -8.17
C GLN A 205 -7.64 5.10 -8.70
N ASN A 206 -8.58 5.36 -7.80
CA ASN A 206 -9.74 6.18 -8.09
C ASN A 206 -9.39 7.68 -7.90
N PRO A 207 -9.98 8.63 -8.64
CA PRO A 207 -9.75 10.06 -8.41
C PRO A 207 -9.97 10.52 -6.96
N ILE A 208 -11.01 10.02 -6.28
CA ILE A 208 -11.30 10.35 -4.88
C ILE A 208 -10.18 9.82 -3.97
N ASP A 209 -9.69 8.62 -4.26
CA ASP A 209 -8.58 8.01 -3.53
C ASP A 209 -7.27 8.78 -3.72
N GLY A 210 -6.95 9.17 -4.97
CA GLY A 210 -5.84 10.06 -5.30
C GLY A 210 -5.93 11.37 -4.54
N THR A 211 -7.13 11.93 -4.44
CA THR A 211 -7.34 13.21 -3.76
C THR A 211 -7.15 13.10 -2.25
N LEU A 212 -7.77 12.10 -1.62
CA LEU A 212 -7.75 11.93 -0.17
C LEU A 212 -6.38 11.45 0.34
N ASN A 213 -5.78 10.47 -0.34
CA ASN A 213 -4.54 9.85 0.13
C ASN A 213 -3.28 10.52 -0.42
N ASN A 214 -3.33 11.26 -1.52
CA ASN A 214 -2.14 11.91 -2.10
C ASN A 214 -2.26 13.43 -2.12
N LEU A 215 -3.26 13.97 -2.82
CA LEU A 215 -3.32 15.42 -3.09
C LEU A 215 -3.38 16.25 -1.81
N ILE A 216 -4.36 15.97 -0.96
CA ILE A 216 -4.55 16.72 0.29
C ILE A 216 -3.33 16.58 1.21
N PRO A 217 -2.82 15.37 1.51
CA PRO A 217 -1.60 15.21 2.30
C PRO A 217 -0.37 15.92 1.73
N CYS A 218 -0.16 15.85 0.41
CA CYS A 218 0.98 16.47 -0.27
C CYS A 218 0.94 17.99 -0.14
N VAL A 219 -0.20 18.60 -0.48
CA VAL A 219 -0.39 20.05 -0.41
C VAL A 219 -0.27 20.54 1.04
N LEU A 220 -0.91 19.87 2.00
CA LEU A 220 -0.82 20.23 3.42
C LEU A 220 0.61 20.13 3.94
N ALA A 221 1.35 19.07 3.60
CA ALA A 221 2.75 18.94 3.97
C ALA A 221 3.59 20.08 3.38
N CYS A 222 3.37 20.45 2.12
CA CYS A 222 4.03 21.60 1.49
C CYS A 222 3.71 22.94 2.17
N PHE A 223 2.48 23.14 2.65
CA PHE A 223 2.09 24.34 3.40
C PHE A 223 2.79 24.47 4.76
N LEU A 224 3.10 23.34 5.40
CA LEU A 224 3.60 23.30 6.77
C LEU A 224 5.13 23.29 6.88
N VAL A 225 5.84 22.95 5.80
CA VAL A 225 7.31 22.94 5.77
C VAL A 225 7.89 24.22 5.16
N PRO A 226 9.17 24.54 5.40
CA PRO A 226 9.83 25.62 4.69
C PRO A 226 9.73 25.41 3.17
N ARG A 227 9.45 26.49 2.43
CA ARG A 227 9.23 26.43 0.98
C ARG A 227 10.42 25.78 0.25
N PHE A 228 10.08 24.93 -0.70
CA PHE A 228 11.03 24.36 -1.64
C PHE A 228 11.32 25.36 -2.76
N SER A 229 12.51 25.30 -3.35
CA SER A 229 12.74 25.86 -4.68
C SER A 229 11.96 25.05 -5.72
N PRO A 230 11.72 25.58 -6.93
CA PRO A 230 11.02 24.83 -7.98
C PRO A 230 11.69 23.47 -8.29
N PHE A 231 13.02 23.41 -8.31
CA PHE A 231 13.75 22.15 -8.53
C PHE A 231 13.68 21.19 -7.33
N GLU A 232 13.82 21.71 -6.10
CA GLU A 232 13.65 20.89 -4.90
C GLU A 232 12.25 20.28 -4.82
N PHE A 233 11.22 21.00 -5.28
CA PHE A 233 9.87 20.45 -5.36
C PHE A 233 9.78 19.31 -6.37
N GLN A 234 10.44 19.42 -7.53
CA GLN A 234 10.52 18.29 -8.47
C GLN A 234 11.21 17.07 -7.87
N LEU A 235 12.22 17.26 -7.00
CA LEU A 235 12.84 16.19 -6.23
C LEU A 235 11.84 15.55 -5.25
N VAL A 236 11.10 16.34 -4.49
CA VAL A 236 10.03 15.85 -3.59
C VAL A 236 9.04 14.99 -4.35
N MET A 237 8.53 15.49 -5.48
CA MET A 237 7.58 14.76 -6.33
C MET A 237 8.17 13.48 -6.92
N ALA A 238 9.46 13.48 -7.28
CA ALA A 238 10.16 12.27 -7.72
C ALA A 238 10.26 11.23 -6.59
N TYR A 239 10.63 11.64 -5.36
CA TYR A 239 10.67 10.74 -4.20
C TYR A 239 9.28 10.20 -3.83
N LYS A 240 8.24 11.04 -3.94
CA LYS A 240 6.85 10.62 -3.74
C LYS A 240 6.51 9.48 -4.71
N VAL A 241 6.58 9.72 -6.02
CA VAL A 241 6.20 8.73 -7.05
C VAL A 241 7.05 7.46 -6.98
N LEU A 242 8.38 7.58 -6.82
CA LEU A 242 9.25 6.42 -6.73
C LEU A 242 8.95 5.57 -5.48
N GLY A 243 8.63 6.20 -4.35
CA GLY A 243 8.21 5.49 -3.14
C GLY A 243 6.89 4.73 -3.31
N GLU A 244 5.90 5.33 -3.97
CA GLU A 244 4.61 4.69 -4.28
C GLU A 244 4.79 3.42 -5.12
N LEU A 245 5.59 3.55 -6.20
CA LEU A 245 5.89 2.45 -7.13
C LEU A 245 6.73 1.36 -6.45
N ALA A 246 7.74 1.73 -5.66
CA ALA A 246 8.60 0.79 -4.94
C ALA A 246 7.81 -0.04 -3.93
N GLY A 247 6.84 0.60 -3.25
CA GLY A 247 5.90 -0.06 -2.33
C GLY A 247 5.03 -1.12 -2.99
N HIS A 248 4.78 -1.01 -4.29
CA HIS A 248 3.92 -1.92 -5.06
C HIS A 248 4.69 -2.95 -5.88
N THR A 249 6.00 -3.11 -5.71
CA THR A 249 6.76 -4.04 -6.55
C THR A 249 6.36 -5.51 -6.43
N GLY A 250 5.68 -5.90 -5.35
CA GLY A 250 5.45 -7.30 -4.99
C GLY A 250 6.73 -8.03 -4.55
N ALA A 251 7.89 -7.37 -4.61
CA ALA A 251 9.16 -7.91 -4.17
C ALA A 251 9.34 -7.70 -2.67
N VAL A 252 9.88 -8.71 -1.99
CA VAL A 252 10.36 -8.55 -0.61
C VAL A 252 11.73 -7.88 -0.66
N THR A 253 11.83 -6.65 -0.17
CA THR A 253 13.08 -5.88 -0.18
C THR A 253 13.49 -5.47 1.22
N GLU A 254 14.80 -5.35 1.44
CA GLU A 254 15.38 -4.79 2.67
C GLU A 254 15.51 -3.27 2.63
N GLN A 255 15.01 -2.63 1.56
CA GLN A 255 15.04 -1.19 1.40
C GLN A 255 13.98 -0.54 2.28
N SER A 256 14.35 0.59 2.88
CA SER A 256 13.39 1.46 3.56
C SER A 256 12.57 2.22 2.52
N SER A 257 11.30 2.46 2.82
CA SER A 257 10.44 3.39 2.06
C SER A 257 10.98 4.83 2.07
N PHE A 258 11.88 5.19 2.99
CA PHE A 258 12.57 6.47 3.01
C PHE A 258 14.06 6.27 2.61
N PRO A 259 14.42 6.53 1.34
CA PRO A 259 15.75 6.23 0.83
C PRO A 259 16.80 7.26 1.26
N ILE A 260 16.39 8.48 1.59
CA ILE A 260 17.29 9.51 2.12
C ILE A 260 17.58 9.20 3.59
N LEU A 261 18.85 9.23 3.98
CA LEU A 261 19.27 8.94 5.36
C LEU A 261 18.68 7.63 5.93
N VAL A 262 18.66 6.55 5.15
CA VAL A 262 18.08 5.23 5.48
C VAL A 262 18.40 4.71 6.90
N GLN A 263 19.51 5.13 7.50
CA GLN A 263 19.88 4.77 8.87
C GLN A 263 18.98 5.42 9.92
N VAL A 264 18.46 6.62 9.69
CA VAL A 264 17.57 7.33 10.62
C VAL A 264 16.30 6.53 10.94
N PRO A 265 15.45 6.14 9.96
CA PRO A 265 14.25 5.35 10.26
C PRO A 265 14.56 3.98 10.86
N ARG A 266 15.73 3.40 10.54
CA ARG A 266 16.19 2.12 11.13
C ARG A 266 16.58 2.28 12.59
N LEU A 267 17.39 3.29 12.92
CA LEU A 267 17.83 3.57 14.28
C LEU A 267 16.66 3.95 15.19
N LEU A 268 15.70 4.70 14.66
CA LEU A 268 14.47 5.05 15.36
C LEU A 268 13.47 3.89 15.43
N GLY A 269 13.74 2.78 14.73
CA GLY A 269 12.85 1.64 14.65
C GLY A 269 11.53 1.92 13.94
N ILE A 270 11.41 3.01 13.17
CA ILE A 270 10.20 3.41 12.45
C ILE A 270 10.20 3.00 10.97
N GLU A 271 11.19 2.22 10.54
CA GLU A 271 11.28 1.72 9.16
C GLU A 271 10.01 0.97 8.73
N LEU A 272 9.48 1.38 7.58
CA LEU A 272 8.48 0.68 6.79
C LEU A 272 9.16 0.06 5.56
N ARG A 273 8.73 -1.14 5.16
CA ARG A 273 9.25 -1.89 4.01
C ARG A 273 8.11 -2.37 3.13
N THR A 274 8.43 -2.82 1.92
CA THR A 274 7.45 -3.34 0.94
C THR A 274 6.59 -4.48 1.50
N ILE A 275 7.15 -5.30 2.41
CA ILE A 275 6.44 -6.39 3.07
C ILE A 275 5.29 -5.93 3.98
N ASP A 276 5.42 -4.74 4.59
CA ASP A 276 4.39 -4.19 5.48
C ASP A 276 3.17 -3.74 4.67
N HIS A 277 3.40 -3.11 3.51
CA HIS A 277 2.36 -2.71 2.55
C HIS A 277 1.71 -3.92 1.86
N ASN A 278 2.50 -4.93 1.49
CA ASN A 278 1.97 -6.20 0.98
C ASN A 278 1.06 -6.90 2.00
N HIS A 279 1.43 -6.88 3.29
CA HIS A 279 0.57 -7.39 4.36
C HIS A 279 -0.75 -6.62 4.42
N HIS A 280 -0.68 -5.29 4.31
CA HIS A 280 -1.87 -4.44 4.27
C HIS A 280 -2.78 -4.79 3.08
N HIS A 281 -2.28 -4.89 1.84
CA HIS A 281 -3.10 -5.30 0.68
C HIS A 281 -3.69 -6.69 0.79
N THR A 282 -3.01 -7.61 1.48
CA THR A 282 -3.46 -9.00 1.58
C THR A 282 -4.53 -9.23 2.63
N HIS A 283 -4.60 -8.38 3.67
CA HIS A 283 -5.50 -8.56 4.81
C HIS A 283 -6.40 -7.34 5.09
N ASN A 284 -6.13 -6.20 4.46
CA ASN A 284 -6.81 -4.90 4.63
C ASN A 284 -6.87 -4.42 6.09
N ILE A 285 -5.82 -4.74 6.87
CA ILE A 285 -5.73 -4.41 8.30
C ILE A 285 -4.32 -3.94 8.68
N GLY A 286 -4.27 -2.86 9.46
CA GLY A 286 -3.04 -2.27 9.97
C GLY A 286 -2.10 -1.77 8.88
N ASN A 287 -0.92 -1.27 9.29
CA ASN A 287 0.11 -0.76 8.39
C ASN A 287 -0.44 0.26 7.37
N PHE A 288 -1.17 1.27 7.89
CA PHE A 288 -1.80 2.30 7.07
C PHE A 288 -0.81 3.38 6.61
N GLY A 289 0.36 3.49 7.23
CA GLY A 289 1.43 4.39 6.81
C GLY A 289 2.06 3.96 5.50
N LYS A 290 2.76 4.89 4.84
CA LYS A 290 3.37 4.69 3.52
C LYS A 290 4.88 4.88 3.51
N ARG A 291 5.38 5.81 4.32
CA ARG A 291 6.80 6.17 4.46
C ARG A 291 7.40 5.58 5.72
N PHE A 292 6.68 5.67 6.82
CA PHE A 292 7.14 5.20 8.12
C PHE A 292 6.08 4.32 8.80
N SER A 293 6.54 3.40 9.64
CA SER A 293 5.69 2.70 10.61
C SER A 293 5.41 3.55 11.86
N LEU A 294 5.84 4.83 11.86
CA LEU A 294 5.74 5.75 12.97
C LEU A 294 4.29 5.90 13.45
N TRP A 295 3.39 6.31 12.56
CA TRP A 295 2.00 6.58 12.91
C TRP A 295 1.24 5.32 13.29
N ASP A 296 1.50 4.22 12.59
CA ASP A 296 0.97 2.91 12.94
C ASP A 296 1.39 2.46 14.34
N LYS A 297 2.65 2.67 14.73
CA LYS A 297 3.14 2.31 16.06
C LYS A 297 2.63 3.24 17.15
N LEU A 298 2.53 4.53 16.86
CA LEU A 298 1.98 5.50 17.80
C LEU A 298 0.50 5.22 18.10
N LEU A 299 -0.27 4.83 17.09
CA LEU A 299 -1.72 4.67 17.19
C LEU A 299 -2.17 3.20 17.26
N GLY A 300 -1.24 2.27 17.44
CA GLY A 300 -1.53 0.86 17.69
C GLY A 300 -2.08 0.08 16.49
N THR A 301 -1.82 0.54 15.26
CA THR A 301 -2.23 -0.13 14.02
C THR A 301 -1.06 -0.82 13.30
N PHE A 302 0.14 -0.83 13.89
CA PHE A 302 1.29 -1.53 13.32
C PHE A 302 1.17 -3.04 13.50
N VAL A 303 1.24 -3.77 12.39
CA VAL A 303 1.21 -5.24 12.35
C VAL A 303 2.52 -5.74 11.78
N THR A 304 3.29 -6.45 12.63
CA THR A 304 4.50 -7.13 12.16
C THR A 304 4.10 -8.33 11.32
N PRO A 305 4.55 -8.45 10.06
CA PRO A 305 4.34 -9.67 9.28
C PRO A 305 5.16 -10.81 9.91
N THR A 306 4.52 -11.69 10.69
CA THR A 306 5.20 -12.75 11.45
C THR A 306 5.43 -14.04 10.67
N ASN A 307 4.72 -14.27 9.56
CA ASN A 307 4.98 -15.35 8.61
C ASN A 307 4.12 -15.06 7.38
N LEU A 308 4.66 -14.41 6.35
CA LEU A 308 4.05 -14.47 5.03
C LEU A 308 4.39 -15.83 4.45
N ALA A 309 3.55 -16.82 4.74
CA ALA A 309 3.43 -17.96 3.87
C ALA A 309 2.96 -17.45 2.51
N TRP A 310 3.91 -17.20 1.61
CA TRP A 310 3.67 -17.50 0.20
C TRP A 310 3.16 -18.95 0.12
N PRO A 311 2.25 -19.28 -0.82
CA PRO A 311 0.97 -19.99 -0.64
C PRO A 311 0.85 -21.33 0.12
N HIS A 312 1.75 -21.73 1.03
CA HIS A 312 1.80 -23.13 1.48
C HIS A 312 1.68 -23.42 2.99
N ILE A 313 1.46 -22.45 3.89
CA ILE A 313 1.23 -22.77 5.33
C ILE A 313 0.22 -21.79 5.97
N PRO A 314 -0.77 -22.27 6.75
CA PRO A 314 -1.83 -21.42 7.29
C PRO A 314 -1.46 -20.76 8.63
N THR A 315 -2.14 -19.62 8.85
CA THR A 315 -2.46 -18.94 10.13
C THR A 315 -1.37 -18.03 10.74
N VAL A 316 -1.63 -16.71 10.67
CA VAL A 316 -0.90 -15.65 11.38
C VAL A 316 -1.45 -15.53 12.80
N LEU A 317 -0.56 -15.65 13.80
CA LEU A 317 -0.81 -15.17 15.17
C LEU A 317 -0.54 -13.66 15.21
N TYR A 318 -1.58 -12.91 15.55
CA TYR A 318 -1.51 -11.47 15.78
C TYR A 318 -0.72 -11.17 17.04
N THR A 319 0.28 -10.31 16.94
CA THR A 319 0.83 -9.60 18.10
C THR A 319 0.78 -8.09 17.79
N PRO A 320 -0.19 -7.34 18.34
CA PRO A 320 -0.13 -5.89 18.28
C PRO A 320 1.18 -5.46 18.94
N SER A 321 1.96 -4.63 18.25
CA SER A 321 3.15 -4.05 18.86
C SER A 321 2.69 -3.05 19.93
N PRO A 322 3.25 -3.06 21.15
CA PRO A 322 2.94 -2.03 22.13
C PRO A 322 3.31 -0.65 21.56
N PRO A 323 2.59 0.42 21.95
CA PRO A 323 2.88 1.78 21.51
C PRO A 323 4.36 2.12 21.67
N PHE A 324 4.95 2.85 20.70
CA PHE A 324 6.40 3.14 20.65
C PHE A 324 6.98 3.68 21.96
N PHE A 325 6.24 4.50 22.72
CA PHE A 325 6.70 5.03 24.01
C PHE A 325 6.87 3.95 25.10
N MET A 326 6.16 2.82 25.02
CA MET A 326 6.31 1.71 25.95
C MET A 326 7.62 0.93 25.76
N GLN A 327 8.22 0.97 24.55
CA GLN A 327 9.55 0.39 24.30
C GLN A 327 10.68 1.16 25.00
N TRP A 328 10.46 2.45 25.32
CA TRP A 328 11.45 3.31 25.97
C TRP A 328 11.31 3.37 27.49
N PHE A 329 10.09 3.20 28.02
CA PHE A 329 9.82 3.31 29.46
C PHE A 329 9.50 1.99 30.16
N GLY A 330 9.38 0.86 29.45
CA GLY A 330 8.99 -0.42 30.03
C GLY A 330 10.02 -1.52 29.83
N LYS A 331 10.93 -1.72 30.79
CA LYS A 331 11.37 -3.09 31.06
C LYS A 331 10.14 -3.85 31.52
N ALA A 332 9.64 -4.80 30.72
CA ALA A 332 8.70 -5.78 31.22
C ALA A 332 9.31 -6.42 32.48
N PRO A 333 8.58 -6.50 33.61
CA PRO A 333 9.06 -7.26 34.75
C PRO A 333 9.29 -8.69 34.29
N THR A 334 10.47 -9.21 34.59
CA THR A 334 10.76 -10.64 34.43
C THR A 334 9.88 -11.41 35.41
N GLU A 335 8.69 -11.83 34.97
CA GLU A 335 7.87 -12.70 35.81
C GLU A 335 8.42 -14.12 35.81
N LYS A 336 9.06 -14.40 36.95
CA LYS A 336 9.39 -15.73 37.46
C LYS A 336 8.17 -16.65 37.37
N LYS A 337 8.41 -17.89 36.93
CA LYS A 337 7.52 -19.04 37.16
C LYS A 337 6.98 -19.01 38.59
N SER A 338 5.67 -18.87 38.76
CA SER A 338 5.01 -19.22 40.02
C SER A 338 3.75 -20.05 39.75
N ARG A 339 3.58 -21.05 40.62
CA ARG A 339 2.59 -22.12 40.63
C ARG A 339 1.18 -21.58 40.91
N ASN A 340 0.19 -22.30 40.37
CA ASN A 340 -1.23 -22.37 40.74
C ASN A 340 -1.67 -21.57 41.98
N SER A 341 -2.66 -20.70 41.81
CA SER A 341 -3.88 -20.72 42.64
C SER A 341 -4.99 -19.88 41.99
N SER A 342 -6.21 -20.19 42.39
CA SER A 342 -7.50 -19.89 41.78
C SER A 342 -8.15 -18.56 42.20
N LYS A 343 -9.13 -18.16 41.37
CA LYS A 343 -10.34 -17.34 41.63
C LYS A 343 -10.28 -15.80 41.49
N GLU A 344 -11.12 -15.38 40.53
CA GLU A 344 -12.04 -14.22 40.51
C GLU A 344 -11.51 -12.78 40.41
N GLY A 345 -11.72 -12.21 39.21
CA GLY A 345 -12.68 -11.11 39.03
C GLY A 345 -12.15 -9.68 39.10
N SER A 346 -11.83 -9.07 37.95
CA SER A 346 -12.37 -7.76 37.54
C SER A 346 -11.77 -7.23 36.22
N HIS A 347 -12.67 -6.78 35.35
CA HIS A 347 -12.52 -5.86 34.20
C HIS A 347 -11.45 -6.16 33.11
N SER A 348 -11.86 -6.94 32.10
CA SER A 348 -11.18 -7.04 30.80
C SER A 348 -11.97 -6.28 29.72
N PHE A 349 -11.31 -5.32 29.07
CA PHE A 349 -11.72 -4.71 27.81
C PHE A 349 -11.85 -5.80 26.73
N ALA A 350 -12.94 -5.77 25.99
CA ALA A 350 -13.37 -6.82 25.05
C ALA A 350 -12.29 -7.21 24.04
N THR A 351 -11.75 -8.42 24.17
CA THR A 351 -11.02 -9.12 23.10
C THR A 351 -11.99 -9.55 22.01
N SER A 352 -11.80 -9.06 20.78
CA SER A 352 -12.57 -9.49 19.61
C SER A 352 -12.29 -10.98 19.31
N LEU A 353 -13.32 -11.80 19.33
CA LEU A 353 -13.25 -13.21 18.95
C LEU A 353 -12.87 -13.35 17.47
N THR A 354 -12.01 -14.32 17.16
CA THR A 354 -11.68 -14.69 15.78
C THR A 354 -12.92 -15.19 15.03
N SER A 355 -12.91 -15.14 13.68
CA SER A 355 -14.02 -15.63 12.84
C SER A 355 -14.40 -17.09 13.14
N ARG A 356 -13.43 -17.93 13.51
CA ARG A 356 -13.64 -19.33 13.91
C ARG A 356 -14.34 -19.44 15.26
N GLN A 357 -13.91 -18.65 16.24
CA GLN A 357 -14.57 -18.59 17.55
C GLN A 357 -16.00 -18.02 17.48
N CYS A 358 -16.27 -17.13 16.52
CA CYS A 358 -17.62 -16.61 16.28
C CYS A 358 -18.54 -17.68 15.67
N ILE A 359 -18.02 -18.51 14.75
CA ILE A 359 -18.74 -19.64 14.16
C ILE A 359 -19.01 -20.74 15.20
N ASP A 360 -18.00 -21.11 15.99
CA ASP A 360 -18.14 -22.14 17.03
C ASP A 360 -19.17 -21.70 18.09
N LYS A 361 -19.18 -20.42 18.47
CA LYS A 361 -20.18 -19.87 19.40
C LYS A 361 -21.60 -19.90 18.83
N LYS A 362 -21.76 -19.63 17.53
CA LYS A 362 -23.06 -19.65 16.84
C LYS A 362 -23.57 -21.07 16.62
N LEU A 363 -22.67 -22.03 16.35
CA LEU A 363 -22.99 -23.46 16.25
C LEU A 363 -23.43 -24.02 17.60
N LEU A 364 -22.70 -23.71 18.69
CA LEU A 364 -23.10 -24.11 20.04
C LEU A 364 -24.47 -23.55 20.43
N GLU A 365 -24.78 -22.31 20.04
CA GLU A 365 -26.10 -21.71 20.24
C GLU A 365 -27.21 -22.44 19.46
N LEU A 366 -26.94 -22.81 18.21
CA LEU A 366 -27.86 -23.58 17.36
C LEU A 366 -28.08 -25.01 17.88
N GLU A 367 -27.02 -25.68 18.32
CA GLU A 367 -27.10 -27.02 18.91
C GLU A 367 -27.91 -27.00 20.22
N SER A 368 -27.74 -25.96 21.04
CA SER A 368 -28.53 -25.79 22.27
C SER A 368 -30.02 -25.56 22.03
N LYS A 369 -30.38 -24.91 20.91
CA LYS A 369 -31.77 -24.57 20.56
C LYS A 369 -32.49 -25.69 19.80
N THR A 370 -31.76 -26.51 19.05
CA THR A 370 -32.35 -27.49 18.11
C THR A 370 -32.12 -28.94 18.55
N GLY A 371 -31.18 -29.22 19.45
CA GLY A 371 -30.83 -30.57 19.88
C GLY A 371 -30.12 -31.41 18.81
N ILE A 372 -29.86 -30.83 17.63
CA ILE A 372 -29.20 -31.51 16.50
C ILE A 372 -27.71 -31.18 16.55
N LYS A 373 -26.86 -32.18 16.78
CA LYS A 373 -25.40 -32.02 16.68
C LYS A 373 -24.99 -31.75 15.23
N THR A 374 -24.30 -30.64 15.01
CA THR A 374 -23.79 -30.24 13.70
C THR A 374 -22.31 -30.58 13.59
N ASP A 375 -21.96 -31.27 12.50
CA ASP A 375 -20.58 -31.62 12.21
C ASP A 375 -19.84 -30.39 11.64
N ALA A 376 -19.22 -29.62 12.53
CA ALA A 376 -18.52 -28.37 12.19
C ALA A 376 -17.47 -28.59 11.08
N GLU A 377 -16.83 -29.76 11.05
CA GLU A 377 -15.83 -30.12 10.03
C GLU A 377 -16.41 -30.18 8.61
N LYS A 378 -17.68 -30.59 8.48
CA LYS A 378 -18.40 -30.61 7.20
C LYS A 378 -18.74 -29.20 6.70
N ILE A 379 -19.07 -28.28 7.60
CA ILE A 379 -19.36 -26.87 7.28
C ILE A 379 -18.08 -26.12 6.88
N TYR A 380 -16.97 -26.37 7.58
CA TYR A 380 -15.67 -25.81 7.19
C TYR A 380 -15.21 -26.30 5.82
N ARG A 381 -15.57 -27.52 5.40
CA ARG A 381 -15.27 -28.05 4.05
C ARG A 381 -16.14 -27.45 2.94
N SER A 382 -17.40 -27.05 3.21
CA SER A 382 -18.30 -26.49 2.19
C SER A 382 -17.93 -25.05 1.80
N TYR A 383 -17.36 -24.26 2.71
CA TYR A 383 -16.84 -22.93 2.41
C TYR A 383 -15.51 -22.92 1.62
N GLY A 384 -14.87 -24.08 1.45
CA GLY A 384 -13.59 -24.24 0.74
C GLY A 384 -13.68 -24.67 -0.73
N ARG A 385 -14.88 -24.98 -1.28
CA ARG A 385 -15.06 -25.33 -2.69
C ARG A 385 -16.04 -24.37 -3.36
N ARG A 386 -15.56 -23.58 -4.34
CA ARG A 386 -16.45 -22.88 -5.29
C ARG A 386 -17.20 -23.95 -6.11
N PRO A 387 -18.53 -23.87 -6.30
CA PRO A 387 -19.20 -24.67 -7.31
C PRO A 387 -18.93 -24.05 -8.69
N SER A 388 -18.36 -24.84 -9.60
CA SER A 388 -18.41 -24.57 -11.04
C SER A 388 -19.83 -24.85 -11.53
N LEU A 389 -20.61 -23.80 -11.82
CA LEU A 389 -21.87 -23.95 -12.54
C LEU A 389 -21.58 -24.24 -14.01
N ARG A 390 -21.49 -25.53 -14.34
CA ARG A 390 -21.59 -26.04 -15.71
C ARG A 390 -23.01 -26.56 -15.85
N PHE A 391 -23.87 -25.86 -16.59
CA PHE A 391 -25.21 -26.34 -16.92
C PHE A 391 -25.07 -27.59 -17.80
N GLN A 392 -25.32 -28.78 -17.23
CA GLN A 392 -25.62 -29.98 -18.00
C GLN A 392 -27.14 -30.16 -17.99
N ARG A 393 -27.74 -29.99 -19.17
CA ARG A 393 -29.12 -30.41 -19.46
C ARG A 393 -29.15 -31.94 -19.37
N THR A 394 -29.81 -32.49 -18.36
CA THR A 394 -30.20 -33.91 -18.33
C THR A 394 -31.67 -34.03 -18.65
N SER A 395 -31.93 -34.65 -19.79
CA SER A 395 -33.21 -35.22 -20.20
C SER A 395 -33.57 -36.43 -19.35
N ARG A 396 -34.85 -36.54 -18.98
CA ARG A 396 -35.70 -37.75 -18.89
C ARG A 396 -37.04 -37.34 -18.28
N VAL A 397 -38.09 -37.24 -19.10
CA VAL A 397 -39.09 -38.30 -19.36
C VAL A 397 -39.98 -38.50 -18.14
N ILE A 398 -41.19 -37.94 -18.23
CA ILE A 398 -42.40 -38.49 -17.63
C ILE A 398 -43.40 -38.58 -18.77
N ASP A 399 -43.87 -39.80 -18.99
CA ASP A 399 -44.84 -40.20 -20.00
C ASP A 399 -46.26 -39.74 -19.66
N ALA A 400 -47.05 -39.72 -20.73
CA ALA A 400 -48.45 -40.13 -20.83
C ALA A 400 -49.47 -39.03 -21.18
N GLU A 401 -50.35 -39.45 -22.10
CA GLU A 401 -51.57 -38.82 -22.60
C GLU A 401 -51.39 -37.78 -23.72
N SER A 402 -52.06 -37.85 -24.87
CA SER A 402 -52.81 -38.88 -25.60
C SER A 402 -53.30 -38.18 -26.86
N GLU A 403 -53.33 -38.92 -27.96
CA GLU A 403 -54.24 -38.77 -29.10
C GLU A 403 -54.11 -37.58 -30.08
N MET A 404 -53.96 -38.00 -31.36
CA MET A 404 -54.66 -37.51 -32.56
C MET A 404 -54.45 -36.05 -32.98
N SER A 405 -54.35 -35.65 -34.23
CA SER A 405 -54.31 -36.24 -35.57
C SER A 405 -54.30 -35.01 -36.50
N GLU A 406 -53.78 -35.15 -37.73
CA GLU A 406 -54.02 -34.22 -38.86
C GLU A 406 -53.41 -32.80 -38.71
N SER A 407 -53.08 -32.04 -39.74
CA SER A 407 -52.82 -32.16 -41.17
C SER A 407 -52.42 -30.72 -41.58
N GLU A 408 -51.59 -30.58 -42.62
CA GLU A 408 -51.56 -29.47 -43.58
C GLU A 408 -51.96 -28.04 -43.15
N SER A 409 -51.08 -27.06 -43.39
CA SER A 409 -51.17 -26.16 -44.55
C SER A 409 -50.38 -24.86 -44.35
N ASP A 410 -49.77 -24.41 -45.44
CA ASP A 410 -49.22 -23.08 -45.69
C ASP A 410 -50.11 -21.92 -45.19
N PHE A 411 -49.51 -20.77 -44.86
CA PHE A 411 -49.70 -19.50 -45.61
C PHE A 411 -48.92 -18.31 -45.00
N ASP A 412 -48.28 -17.61 -45.93
CA ASP A 412 -47.75 -16.24 -46.03
C ASP A 412 -47.76 -15.19 -44.90
N GLU A 413 -46.67 -14.40 -44.98
CA GLU A 413 -46.53 -12.94 -44.90
C GLU A 413 -47.59 -12.09 -44.17
N SER A 414 -47.11 -11.37 -43.14
CA SER A 414 -47.00 -9.89 -43.21
C SER A 414 -45.99 -9.36 -42.19
#